data_AF-A0A7V6TAK9-F1
#
_entry.id   AF-A0A7V6TAK9-F1
#
_cell.length_a   1.000
_cell.length_b   1.000
_cell.length_c   1.000
_cell.angle_alpha   90.00
_cell.angle_beta   90.00
_cell.angle_gamma   90.00
#
_symmetry.space_group_name_H-M   'P 1'
#
loop_
_entity.id
_entity.type
_entity.pdbx_description
1 polymer ?
#
loop_
_entity_poly.entity_id
_entity_poly.type
_entity_poly.pdbx_seq_one_letter_code
_entity_poly.pdbx_strand_id
1 'polypeptide(L)'
;MTTAQIFQESLKTTIFCMGLVLVTLYLLSLILELMRVVFAPRTNLKKNKTEPKAHTTEQSINHLQTTDAKDDTQLIAVITAAISEYMGKPITHIKIGAIRKIHEKTPIWGMESRIYNINNKL
;
A
#
# COMPACT_ATOMS: atom_id res chain seq x y z
N MET A 1 -8.13 -39.55 28.20
CA MET A 1 -8.42 -38.11 28.22
C MET A 1 -9.87 -37.94 27.79
N THR A 2 -10.69 -37.34 28.65
CA THR A 2 -12.14 -37.22 28.40
C THR A 2 -12.39 -36.17 27.31
N THR A 3 -13.32 -36.40 26.40
CA THR A 3 -13.69 -35.43 25.33
C THR A 3 -14.09 -34.06 25.89
N ALA A 4 -14.67 -34.04 27.10
CA ALA A 4 -14.95 -32.82 27.84
C ALA A 4 -13.70 -31.99 28.19
N GLN A 5 -12.57 -32.64 28.50
CA GLN A 5 -11.32 -31.94 28.82
C GLN A 5 -10.73 -31.26 27.58
N ILE A 6 -10.76 -31.95 26.44
CA ILE A 6 -10.28 -31.42 25.15
C ILE A 6 -11.12 -30.21 24.72
N PHE A 7 -12.44 -30.25 24.96
CA PHE A 7 -13.32 -29.11 24.71
C PHE A 7 -13.00 -27.90 25.61
N GLN A 8 -12.71 -28.13 26.89
CA GLN A 8 -12.31 -27.06 27.82
C GLN A 8 -10.95 -26.46 27.45
N GLU A 9 -9.98 -27.28 27.06
CA GLU A 9 -8.66 -26.82 26.61
C GLU A 9 -8.73 -26.00 25.34
N SER A 10 -9.50 -26.47 24.35
CA SER A 10 -9.73 -25.75 23.08
C SER A 10 -10.45 -24.41 23.29
N LEU A 11 -11.45 -24.37 24.18
CA LEU A 11 -12.14 -23.11 24.52
C LEU A 11 -11.19 -22.10 25.19
N LYS A 12 -10.32 -22.58 26.09
CA LYS A 12 -9.34 -21.73 26.77
C LYS A 12 -8.32 -21.14 25.80
N THR A 13 -7.82 -21.95 24.86
CA THR A 13 -6.86 -21.45 23.86
C THR A 13 -7.51 -20.46 22.88
N THR A 14 -8.77 -20.64 22.49
CA THR A 14 -9.47 -19.66 21.65
C THR A 14 -9.62 -18.31 22.35
N ILE A 15 -10.06 -18.29 23.61
CA ILE A 15 -10.15 -17.06 24.40
C ILE A 15 -8.77 -16.41 24.54
N PHE A 16 -7.72 -17.21 24.74
CA PHE A 16 -6.35 -16.71 24.87
C PHE A 16 -5.84 -16.07 23.58
N CYS A 17 -6.01 -16.72 22.44
CA CYS A 17 -5.62 -16.19 21.12
C CYS A 17 -6.44 -14.97 20.75
N MET A 18 -7.76 -14.99 20.96
CA MET A 18 -8.64 -13.86 20.69
C MET A 18 -8.27 -12.65 21.57
N GLY A 19 -8.01 -12.88 22.85
CA GLY A 19 -7.53 -11.87 23.78
C GLY A 19 -6.17 -11.31 23.37
N LEU A 20 -5.22 -12.17 23.00
CA LEU A 20 -3.90 -11.77 22.55
C LEU A 20 -3.97 -10.86 21.32
N VAL A 21 -4.77 -11.19 20.31
CA VAL A 21 -4.95 -10.37 19.10
C VAL A 21 -5.56 -9.01 19.44
N LEU A 22 -6.52 -8.97 20.36
CA LEU A 22 -7.16 -7.72 20.79
C LEU A 22 -6.16 -6.83 21.56
N VAL A 23 -5.34 -7.45 22.42
CA VAL A 23 -4.27 -6.77 23.16
C VAL A 23 -3.19 -6.25 22.23
N THR A 24 -2.76 -7.02 21.23
CA THR A 24 -1.71 -6.56 20.29
C THR A 24 -2.20 -5.38 19.46
N LEU A 25 -3.42 -5.44 18.92
CA LEU A 25 -4.02 -4.30 18.21
C LEU A 25 -4.15 -3.07 19.11
N TYR A 26 -4.57 -3.25 20.36
CA TYR A 26 -4.64 -2.16 21.34
C TYR A 26 -3.27 -1.55 21.61
N LEU A 27 -2.22 -2.38 21.79
CA LEU A 27 -0.86 -1.92 21.99
C LEU A 27 -0.33 -1.12 20.80
N LEU A 28 -0.57 -1.62 19.57
CA LEU A 28 -0.21 -0.89 18.35
C LEU A 28 -0.93 0.46 18.28
N SER A 29 -2.24 0.49 18.59
CA SER A 29 -3.00 1.74 18.63
C SER A 29 -2.43 2.72 19.66
N LEU A 30 -2.05 2.23 20.85
CA LEU A 30 -1.46 3.03 21.92
C LEU A 30 -0.13 3.65 21.48
N ILE A 31 0.74 2.87 20.82
CA ILE A 31 2.04 3.35 20.32
C ILE A 31 1.83 4.45 19.27
N LEU A 32 0.88 4.25 18.34
CA LEU A 32 0.54 5.26 17.33
C LEU A 32 -0.03 6.54 17.95
N GLU A 33 -0.86 6.42 18.97
CA GLU A 33 -1.44 7.57 19.67
C GLU A 33 -0.38 8.32 20.50
N LEU A 34 0.53 7.60 21.15
CA LEU A 34 1.64 8.18 21.87
C LEU A 34 2.59 8.92 20.93
N MET A 35 2.92 8.33 19.78
CA MET A 35 3.70 8.98 18.74
C MET A 35 2.96 10.21 18.18
N ARG A 36 1.65 10.11 17.91
CA ARG A 36 0.84 11.27 17.50
C ARG A 36 0.88 12.39 18.55
N VAL A 37 0.79 12.08 19.84
CA VAL A 37 0.80 13.09 20.91
C VAL A 37 2.18 13.75 21.07
N VAL A 38 3.26 12.98 20.91
CA VAL A 38 4.64 13.50 21.03
C VAL A 38 5.06 14.30 19.80
N PHE A 39 4.67 13.87 18.59
CA PHE A 39 5.14 14.47 17.33
C PHE A 39 4.14 15.44 16.68
N ALA A 40 2.87 15.49 17.09
CA ALA A 40 1.94 16.49 16.59
C ALA A 40 1.98 17.77 17.45
N PRO A 41 2.46 18.91 16.94
CA PRO A 41 2.19 20.19 17.57
C PRO A 41 0.67 20.39 17.64
N ARG A 42 0.16 20.79 18.81
CA ARG A 42 -1.26 20.94 19.12
C ARG A 42 -1.95 21.90 18.15
N THR A 43 -2.47 21.38 17.05
CA THR A 43 -3.55 22.03 16.30
C THR A 43 -4.86 21.43 16.81
N ASN A 44 -5.58 22.28 17.55
CA ASN A 44 -6.87 21.99 18.15
C ASN A 44 -7.90 21.70 17.05
N LEU A 45 -8.03 20.44 16.64
CA LEU A 45 -9.18 20.01 15.85
C LEU A 45 -10.35 19.73 16.80
N LYS A 46 -11.04 20.84 17.07
CA LYS A 46 -12.39 20.94 17.62
C LYS A 46 -13.27 19.81 17.08
N LYS A 47 -13.71 18.95 17.99
CA LYS A 47 -14.87 18.06 17.89
C LYS A 47 -15.99 18.74 17.09
N ASN A 48 -16.28 18.25 15.90
CA ASN A 48 -17.63 18.39 15.35
C ASN A 48 -18.10 17.04 14.80
N LYS A 49 -18.97 16.45 15.61
CA LYS A 49 -19.92 15.40 15.29
C LYS A 49 -20.77 15.89 14.11
N THR A 50 -20.81 15.15 13.00
CA THR A 50 -22.02 14.85 12.18
C THR A 50 -21.58 14.02 10.97
N GLU A 51 -21.96 12.73 10.97
CA GLU A 51 -22.02 11.89 9.77
C GLU A 51 -23.22 12.30 8.87
N PRO A 52 -23.52 11.59 7.76
CA PRO A 52 -22.89 11.68 6.45
C PRO A 52 -23.91 12.23 5.42
N LYS A 53 -23.46 12.94 4.37
CA LYS A 53 -24.31 13.13 3.18
C LYS A 53 -23.52 12.95 1.89
N ALA A 54 -23.87 11.86 1.24
CA ALA A 54 -23.53 11.47 -0.11
C ALA A 54 -23.91 12.55 -1.14
N HIS A 55 -22.98 12.74 -2.08
CA HIS A 55 -23.13 12.99 -3.53
C HIS A 55 -24.17 14.01 -4.01
N THR A 56 -23.73 15.05 -4.72
CA THR A 56 -23.65 15.08 -6.20
C THR A 56 -23.16 16.46 -6.69
N THR A 57 -22.51 16.41 -7.86
CA THR A 57 -22.17 17.51 -8.80
C THR A 57 -20.72 17.97 -8.80
N GLU A 58 -19.94 17.16 -9.53
CA GLU A 58 -19.10 17.56 -10.67
C GLU A 58 -18.22 18.81 -10.52
N GLN A 59 -16.90 18.57 -10.45
CA GLN A 59 -15.93 19.29 -11.27
C GLN A 59 -14.60 18.55 -11.30
N SER A 60 -14.23 18.10 -12.50
CA SER A 60 -12.87 17.93 -13.01
C SER A 60 -11.76 17.73 -11.97
N ILE A 61 -11.62 16.49 -11.49
CA ILE A 61 -10.36 16.05 -10.89
C ILE A 61 -9.69 15.17 -11.92
N ASN A 62 -8.65 15.75 -12.53
CA ASN A 62 -7.54 15.03 -13.13
C ASN A 62 -7.42 13.68 -12.44
N HIS A 63 -7.55 12.62 -13.23
CA HIS A 63 -7.22 11.27 -12.84
C HIS A 63 -5.72 11.26 -12.50
N LEU A 64 -5.40 11.72 -11.29
CA LEU A 64 -4.26 11.28 -10.53
C LEU A 64 -4.47 9.78 -10.42
N GLN A 65 -3.93 9.07 -11.41
CA GLN A 65 -3.41 7.74 -11.17
C GLN A 65 -2.48 7.89 -9.98
N THR A 66 -3.04 7.71 -8.80
CA THR A 66 -2.34 7.09 -7.68
C THR A 66 -2.10 5.65 -8.14
N THR A 67 -1.23 5.50 -9.13
CA THR A 67 -0.53 4.24 -9.36
C THR A 67 0.27 4.08 -8.08
N ASP A 68 0.00 2.98 -7.39
CA ASP A 68 0.84 2.38 -6.38
C ASP A 68 2.13 3.15 -6.11
N ALA A 69 2.29 3.64 -4.89
CA ALA A 69 3.58 4.03 -4.33
C ALA A 69 4.50 2.80 -4.18
N LYS A 70 4.66 2.03 -5.25
CA LYS A 70 5.79 1.15 -5.48
C LYS A 70 6.96 2.07 -5.81
N ASP A 71 8.09 1.76 -5.21
CA ASP A 71 9.28 2.59 -5.13
C ASP A 71 9.91 2.87 -6.50
N ASP A 72 9.30 3.77 -7.27
CA ASP A 72 9.82 4.25 -8.56
C ASP A 72 10.97 5.25 -8.38
N THR A 73 11.31 5.61 -7.13
CA THR A 73 12.41 6.54 -6.80
C THR A 73 13.74 6.05 -7.36
N GLN A 74 14.02 4.75 -7.20
CA GLN A 74 15.24 4.13 -7.70
C GLN A 74 15.30 4.17 -9.23
N LEU A 75 14.17 3.89 -9.90
CA LEU A 75 14.06 3.94 -11.35
C LEU A 75 14.29 5.36 -11.87
N ILE A 76 13.68 6.36 -11.24
CA ILE A 76 13.87 7.77 -11.57
C ILE A 76 15.34 8.17 -11.37
N ALA A 77 15.98 7.76 -10.29
CA ALA A 77 17.39 8.08 -10.00
C ALA A 77 18.34 7.53 -11.08
N VAL A 78 18.19 6.25 -11.44
CA VAL A 78 19.05 5.61 -12.46
C VAL A 78 18.82 6.24 -13.84
N ILE A 79 17.57 6.48 -14.24
CA ILE A 79 17.24 7.14 -15.52
C ILE A 79 17.80 8.56 -15.54
N THR A 80 17.65 9.32 -14.46
CA THR A 80 18.14 10.70 -14.37
C THR A 80 19.66 10.75 -14.44
N ALA A 81 20.36 9.85 -13.75
CA ALA A 81 21.82 9.75 -13.81
C ALA A 81 22.31 9.44 -15.23
N ALA A 82 21.70 8.46 -15.90
CA ALA A 82 22.05 8.09 -17.27
C ALA A 82 21.83 9.24 -18.27
N ILE A 83 20.71 9.96 -18.16
CA ILE A 83 20.41 11.11 -19.02
C ILE A 83 21.34 12.29 -18.72
N SER A 84 21.65 12.53 -17.45
CA SER A 84 22.56 13.61 -17.00
C SER A 84 23.95 13.43 -17.59
N GLU A 85 24.49 12.20 -17.54
CA GLU A 85 25.76 11.85 -18.16
C GLU A 85 25.71 11.97 -19.68
N TYR A 86 24.68 11.41 -20.32
CA TYR A 86 24.54 11.45 -21.77
C TYR A 86 24.42 12.87 -22.33
N MET A 87 23.67 13.75 -21.64
CA MET A 87 23.43 15.12 -22.08
C MET A 87 24.49 16.11 -21.56
N GLY A 88 25.40 15.69 -20.67
CA GLY A 88 26.37 16.57 -20.01
C GLY A 88 25.72 17.71 -19.20
N LYS A 89 24.48 17.53 -18.75
CA LYS A 89 23.71 18.54 -18.00
C LYS A 89 23.57 18.12 -16.54
N PRO A 90 23.60 19.06 -15.58
CA PRO A 90 23.43 18.72 -14.18
C PRO A 90 22.02 18.18 -13.92
N ILE A 91 21.92 17.27 -12.94
CA ILE A 91 20.69 16.57 -12.52
C ILE A 91 19.53 17.54 -12.24
N THR A 92 19.83 18.75 -11.75
CA THR A 92 18.83 19.79 -11.44
C THR A 92 18.05 20.31 -12.64
N HIS A 93 18.55 20.10 -13.86
CA HIS A 93 17.93 20.57 -15.10
C HIS A 93 17.06 19.50 -15.78
N ILE A 94 16.92 18.31 -15.18
CA ILE A 94 16.18 17.18 -15.75
C ILE A 94 14.97 16.90 -14.86
N LYS A 95 13.76 16.95 -15.43
CA LYS A 95 12.50 16.68 -14.73
C LYS A 95 11.72 15.57 -15.46
N ILE A 96 11.47 14.46 -14.76
CA ILE A 96 10.69 13.33 -15.26
C ILE A 96 9.23 13.56 -14.85
N GLY A 97 8.34 13.71 -15.83
CA GLY A 97 6.91 13.96 -15.59
C GLY A 97 6.06 12.71 -15.48
N ALA A 98 6.25 11.76 -16.40
CA ALA A 98 5.50 10.50 -16.42
C ALA A 98 6.37 9.39 -17.00
N ILE A 99 6.34 8.22 -16.36
CA ILE A 99 6.94 6.99 -16.86
C ILE A 99 5.79 6.09 -17.29
N ARG A 100 5.70 5.80 -18.59
CA ARG A 100 4.69 4.90 -19.14
C ARG A 100 5.33 3.94 -20.12
N LYS A 101 5.02 2.65 -19.98
CA LYS A 101 5.49 1.62 -20.90
C LYS A 101 4.54 1.55 -22.10
N ILE A 102 5.03 1.95 -23.26
CA ILE A 102 4.23 2.10 -24.49
C ILE A 102 3.88 0.78 -25.20
N HIS A 103 4.56 -0.33 -24.89
CA HIS A 103 4.46 -1.59 -25.66
C HIS A 103 3.98 -2.82 -24.85
N GLU A 104 3.31 -2.67 -23.71
CA GLU A 104 2.71 -3.82 -23.03
C GLU A 104 1.37 -4.22 -23.67
N LYS A 105 1.41 -4.81 -24.87
CA LYS A 105 0.21 -5.40 -25.47
C LYS A 105 -0.32 -6.60 -24.67
N THR A 106 0.55 -7.28 -23.93
CA THR A 106 0.21 -8.41 -23.09
C THR A 106 0.91 -8.29 -21.73
N PRO A 107 0.17 -8.31 -20.61
CA PRO A 107 0.77 -8.34 -19.28
C PRO A 107 1.54 -9.65 -19.07
N ILE A 108 2.45 -9.69 -18.10
CA ILE A 108 3.36 -10.82 -17.84
C ILE A 108 2.57 -12.14 -17.69
N TRP A 109 1.47 -12.15 -16.91
CA TRP A 109 0.61 -13.33 -16.77
C TRP A 109 -0.03 -13.80 -18.09
N GLY A 110 -0.32 -12.86 -19.01
CA GLY A 110 -0.87 -13.17 -20.33
C GLY A 110 0.17 -13.76 -21.28
N MET A 111 1.44 -13.38 -21.09
CA MET A 111 2.57 -13.99 -21.82
C MET A 111 2.82 -15.41 -21.32
N GLU A 112 2.90 -15.61 -20.01
CA GLU A 112 3.12 -16.92 -19.39
C GLU A 112 2.03 -17.92 -19.80
N SER A 113 0.75 -17.52 -19.80
CA SER A 113 -0.35 -18.38 -20.25
C SER A 113 -0.16 -18.91 -21.68
N ARG A 114 0.34 -18.09 -22.61
CA ARG A 114 0.61 -18.50 -23.99
C ARG A 114 1.78 -19.49 -24.04
N ILE A 115 2.82 -19.26 -23.25
CA ILE A 115 3.98 -20.16 -23.14
C ILE A 115 3.55 -21.52 -22.58
N TYR A 116 2.76 -21.55 -21.50
CA TYR A 116 2.21 -22.79 -20.94
C TYR A 116 1.35 -23.55 -21.96
N ASN A 117 0.49 -22.86 -22.71
CA ASN A 117 -0.38 -23.52 -23.69
C ASN A 117 0.41 -24.14 -24.86
N ILE A 118 1.48 -23.48 -25.30
CA ILE A 118 2.35 -23.98 -26.37
C ILE A 118 3.17 -25.18 -25.88
N ASN A 119 3.72 -25.12 -24.67
CA ASN A 119 4.55 -26.19 -24.11
C ASN A 119 3.73 -27.43 -23.70
N ASN A 120 2.46 -27.27 -23.33
CA ASN A 120 1.56 -28.38 -22.96
C ASN A 120 0.96 -29.11 -24.19
N LYS A 121 1.30 -28.70 -25.42
CA LYS A 121 0.86 -29.37 -26.66
C LYS A 121 1.93 -30.25 -27.30
N LEU A 122 3.07 -30.44 -26.62
CA LEU A 122 4.13 -31.41 -26.92
C LEU A 122 4.06 -32.56 -25.91
#